data_AF-A0A968FVP6-F1
#
_entry.id   AF-A0A968FVP6-F1
#
_cell.length_a   1.000
_cell.length_b   1.000
_cell.length_c   1.000
_cell.angle_alpha   90.00
_cell.angle_beta   90.00
_cell.angle_gamma   90.00
#
_symmetry.space_group_name_H-M   'P 1'
#
loop_
_entity.id
_entity.type
_entity.pdbx_description
1 polymer ?
#
loop_
_entity_poly.entity_id
_entity_poly.type
_entity_poly.pdbx_seq_one_letter_code
_entity_poly.pdbx_strand_id
1 'polypeptide(L)'
;MSVITIVGPKGGIGKTTLSINTTAALTRALGSRHSHNQICLVDLDLRLPTITSLLDSHPTKTFYDLFECLGNRTYQVDYLRTCYQLLTWFKAYIEGEIPARHDKLIEAFTHYKVMNTQLFQASDFKYSHAIQSMLLQRGEIKTISALKQLAPDLRSVDLKDFRRRVEEMDQTARPVVEEYINYIEEYGFSIIGGEVPILGKRGHRKRINEPEFLLLFLDFLAGVFKKFKYVVLDTPAGGVNHLSSLMNVIDQVLFVFDLSNTIAVNGSIDALHSFIDYYEEFQSDYAKGTLHGLDRAHVNRLVAQKGKSDLYESIKSKKMGIVFNRNQGKEEITGALKMLREYLDTLDKYHQYKNRIQIVGMIPNHKVINITNNRGTLFYNMDISLSDRMDQIAKGILSENGTCPSLGDGDKVILDYLNSFKKPQLIDKLGKIASNFS
;
A
#
# COMPACT_ATOMS: atom_id res chain seq x y z
N MET A 1 10.49 -1.27 -11.14
CA MET A 1 9.56 -1.60 -10.04
C MET A 1 8.18 -1.14 -10.49
N SER A 2 7.15 -1.97 -10.33
CA SER A 2 5.77 -1.60 -10.65
C SER A 2 4.85 -2.08 -9.53
N VAL A 3 4.10 -1.17 -8.93
CA VAL A 3 3.14 -1.44 -7.86
C VAL A 3 1.73 -1.44 -8.44
N ILE A 4 1.07 -2.58 -8.39
CA ILE A 4 -0.29 -2.80 -8.88
C ILE A 4 -1.20 -2.97 -7.67
N THR A 5 -2.27 -2.20 -7.61
CA THR A 5 -3.30 -2.38 -6.58
C THR A 5 -4.57 -2.96 -7.19
N ILE A 6 -5.21 -3.89 -6.49
CA ILE A 6 -6.53 -4.41 -6.87
C ILE A 6 -7.57 -3.84 -5.91
N VAL A 7 -8.58 -3.18 -6.47
CA VAL A 7 -9.51 -2.34 -5.71
C VAL A 7 -10.94 -2.65 -6.09
N GLY A 8 -11.87 -2.38 -5.18
CA GLY A 8 -13.28 -2.40 -5.50
C GLY A 8 -14.14 -2.05 -4.30
N PRO A 9 -15.46 -1.90 -4.52
CA PRO A 9 -16.33 -1.15 -3.61
C PRO A 9 -16.58 -1.82 -2.27
N LYS A 10 -16.61 -3.15 -2.23
CA LYS A 10 -17.11 -3.91 -1.08
C LYS A 10 -16.28 -5.17 -0.82
N GLY A 11 -16.51 -5.76 0.34
CA GLY A 11 -16.04 -7.11 0.67
C GLY A 11 -16.75 -8.14 -0.20
N GLY A 12 -16.11 -9.29 -0.43
CA GLY A 12 -16.75 -10.42 -1.10
C GLY A 12 -16.92 -10.30 -2.62
N ILE A 13 -16.39 -9.27 -3.30
CA ILE A 13 -16.42 -9.14 -4.77
C ILE A 13 -15.29 -9.91 -5.49
N GLY A 14 -14.43 -10.61 -4.74
CA GLY A 14 -13.32 -11.40 -5.29
C GLY A 14 -11.96 -10.69 -5.43
N LYS A 15 -11.73 -9.55 -4.75
CA LYS A 15 -10.43 -8.82 -4.78
C LYS A 15 -9.26 -9.74 -4.42
N THR A 16 -9.29 -10.32 -3.22
CA THR A 16 -8.26 -11.24 -2.72
C THR A 16 -8.01 -12.43 -3.65
N THR A 17 -9.09 -13.07 -4.13
CA THR A 17 -8.99 -14.14 -5.13
C THR A 17 -8.28 -13.65 -6.40
N LEU A 18 -8.64 -12.49 -6.93
CA LEU A 18 -7.97 -11.90 -8.09
C LEU A 18 -6.51 -11.52 -7.79
N SER A 19 -6.21 -10.96 -6.62
CA SER A 19 -4.85 -10.57 -6.20
C SER A 19 -3.90 -11.75 -6.21
N ILE A 20 -4.31 -12.86 -5.59
CA ILE A 20 -3.56 -14.12 -5.55
C ILE A 20 -3.34 -14.67 -6.97
N ASN A 21 -4.42 -14.84 -7.74
CA ASN A 21 -4.32 -15.48 -9.05
C ASN A 21 -3.58 -14.58 -10.06
N THR A 22 -3.69 -13.25 -9.94
CA THR A 22 -2.94 -12.29 -10.77
C THR A 22 -1.45 -12.38 -10.48
N THR A 23 -1.08 -12.50 -9.21
CA THR A 23 0.32 -12.69 -8.79
C THR A 23 0.91 -13.97 -9.38
N ALA A 24 0.18 -15.08 -9.32
CA ALA A 24 0.59 -16.35 -9.93
C ALA A 24 0.75 -16.25 -11.47
N ALA A 25 -0.20 -15.60 -12.14
CA ALA A 25 -0.15 -15.42 -13.60
C ALA A 25 0.99 -14.50 -14.04
N LEU A 26 1.25 -13.41 -13.31
CA LEU A 26 2.42 -12.55 -13.54
C LEU A 26 3.72 -13.34 -13.35
N THR A 27 3.79 -14.20 -12.33
CA THR A 27 4.98 -15.03 -12.06
C THR A 27 5.29 -15.95 -13.26
N ARG A 28 4.25 -16.58 -13.83
CA ARG A 28 4.40 -17.38 -15.04
C ARG A 28 4.80 -16.53 -16.24
N ALA A 29 4.13 -15.39 -16.46
CA ALA A 29 4.38 -14.52 -17.61
C ALA A 29 5.82 -13.97 -17.64
N LEU A 30 6.43 -13.76 -16.46
CA LEU A 30 7.82 -13.31 -16.34
C LEU A 30 8.85 -14.46 -16.41
N GLY A 31 8.42 -15.73 -16.44
CA GLY A 31 9.30 -16.89 -16.43
C GLY A 31 10.12 -17.04 -15.15
N SER A 32 9.64 -16.48 -14.03
CA SER A 32 10.48 -16.13 -12.88
C SER A 32 10.39 -17.06 -11.67
N ARG A 33 9.99 -18.32 -11.86
CA ARG A 33 9.71 -19.27 -10.75
C ARG A 33 10.86 -19.53 -9.76
N HIS A 34 12.07 -19.05 -10.04
CA HIS A 34 13.25 -19.24 -9.18
C HIS A 34 13.87 -17.94 -8.65
N SER A 35 13.26 -16.78 -8.91
CA SER A 35 13.80 -15.51 -8.46
C SER A 35 12.94 -14.90 -7.37
N HIS A 36 13.42 -15.01 -6.13
CA HIS A 36 12.67 -14.60 -4.92
C HIS A 36 12.32 -13.11 -4.88
N ASN A 37 12.99 -12.26 -5.67
CA ASN A 37 12.79 -10.81 -5.70
C ASN A 37 12.00 -10.31 -6.92
N GLN A 38 11.22 -11.17 -7.59
CA GLN A 38 10.48 -10.74 -8.78
C GLN A 38 9.11 -10.19 -8.45
N ILE A 39 8.29 -10.93 -7.71
CA ILE A 39 6.91 -10.56 -7.40
C ILE A 39 6.63 -10.74 -5.92
N CYS A 40 6.02 -9.72 -5.32
CA CYS A 40 5.49 -9.78 -3.97
C CYS A 40 3.99 -9.48 -3.94
N LEU A 41 3.22 -10.31 -3.25
CA LEU A 41 1.83 -10.05 -2.89
C LEU A 41 1.76 -9.49 -1.47
N VAL A 42 1.12 -8.35 -1.30
CA VAL A 42 0.99 -7.64 -0.01
C VAL A 42 -0.47 -7.66 0.41
N ASP A 43 -0.76 -8.30 1.54
CA ASP A 43 -2.11 -8.32 2.13
C ASP A 43 -2.33 -7.07 3.00
N LEU A 44 -2.93 -6.02 2.44
CA LEU A 44 -3.21 -4.77 3.17
C LEU A 44 -4.54 -4.79 3.93
N ASP A 45 -5.28 -5.92 3.95
CA ASP A 45 -6.44 -6.03 4.84
C ASP A 45 -5.97 -6.27 6.29
N LEU A 46 -5.49 -5.19 6.92
CA LEU A 46 -4.95 -5.24 8.29
C LEU A 46 -5.98 -5.66 9.36
N ARG A 47 -7.28 -5.69 9.01
CA ARG A 47 -8.37 -6.04 9.93
C ARG A 47 -8.69 -7.52 9.90
N LEU A 48 -8.66 -8.11 8.71
CA LEU A 48 -8.96 -9.52 8.46
C LEU A 48 -8.06 -10.01 7.30
N PRO A 49 -6.74 -10.12 7.52
CA PRO A 49 -5.85 -10.60 6.48
C PRO A 49 -6.16 -12.07 6.24
N THR A 50 -6.34 -12.44 4.98
CA THR A 50 -6.83 -13.77 4.60
C THR A 50 -5.88 -14.52 3.70
N ILE A 51 -4.91 -13.85 3.07
CA ILE A 51 -4.13 -14.46 1.99
C ILE A 51 -3.22 -15.57 2.54
N THR A 52 -2.56 -15.35 3.66
CA THR A 52 -1.63 -16.34 4.22
C THR A 52 -2.34 -17.63 4.62
N SER A 53 -3.55 -17.51 5.19
CA SER A 53 -4.44 -18.65 5.47
C SER A 53 -4.97 -19.32 4.19
N LEU A 54 -5.38 -18.52 3.19
CA LEU A 54 -5.86 -19.03 1.90
C LEU A 54 -4.81 -19.75 1.08
N LEU A 55 -3.51 -19.58 1.38
CA LEU A 55 -2.41 -20.23 0.68
C LEU A 55 -1.67 -21.24 1.55
N ASP A 56 -2.22 -21.55 2.74
CA ASP A 56 -1.59 -22.42 3.74
C ASP A 56 -0.11 -22.06 4.00
N SER A 57 0.17 -20.76 4.04
CA SER A 57 1.52 -20.23 4.22
C SER A 57 1.71 -19.80 5.67
N HIS A 58 2.86 -20.15 6.25
CA HIS A 58 3.19 -19.87 7.65
C HIS A 58 4.34 -18.85 7.75
N PRO A 59 4.05 -17.53 7.61
CA PRO A 59 5.10 -16.52 7.68
C PRO A 59 5.73 -16.47 9.09
N THR A 60 7.04 -16.22 9.15
CA THR A 60 7.78 -16.11 10.42
C THR A 60 7.40 -14.86 11.21
N LYS A 61 7.10 -13.76 10.52
CA LYS A 61 6.59 -12.52 11.09
C LYS A 61 5.45 -11.98 10.24
N THR A 62 4.49 -11.39 10.93
CA THR A 62 3.27 -10.83 10.34
C THR A 62 3.23 -9.31 10.52
N PHE A 63 2.20 -8.64 10.00
CA PHE A 63 1.99 -7.23 10.31
C PHE A 63 1.68 -6.96 11.79
N TYR A 64 1.22 -7.96 12.56
CA TYR A 64 1.11 -7.81 14.01
C TYR A 64 2.49 -7.53 14.63
N ASP A 65 3.48 -8.38 14.31
CA ASP A 65 4.86 -8.26 14.80
C ASP A 65 5.51 -6.95 14.33
N LEU A 66 5.16 -6.52 13.11
CA LEU A 66 5.60 -5.23 12.57
C LEU A 66 5.07 -4.09 13.44
N PHE A 67 3.76 -3.96 13.65
CA PHE A 67 3.21 -2.87 14.44
C PHE A 67 3.67 -2.88 15.90
N GLU A 68 3.94 -4.04 16.49
CA GLU A 68 4.57 -4.13 17.81
C GLU A 68 6.02 -3.62 17.78
N CYS A 69 6.81 -3.97 16.77
CA CYS A 69 8.16 -3.43 16.58
C CYS A 69 8.13 -1.90 16.36
N LEU A 70 7.23 -1.44 15.49
CA LEU A 70 7.07 -0.02 15.15
C LEU A 70 6.71 0.81 16.39
N GLY A 71 5.71 0.36 17.17
CA GLY A 71 5.23 1.09 18.34
C GLY A 71 6.18 1.03 19.53
N ASN A 72 6.72 -0.15 19.85
CA ASN A 72 7.46 -0.37 21.09
C ASN A 72 8.97 -0.12 20.94
N ARG A 73 9.51 -0.08 19.70
CA ARG A 73 10.96 0.09 19.47
C ARG A 73 11.25 1.26 18.54
N THR A 74 10.82 1.16 17.29
CA THR A 74 11.11 2.12 16.21
C THR A 74 10.71 3.54 16.61
N TYR A 75 9.45 3.74 17.00
CA TYR A 75 8.93 5.05 17.40
C TYR A 75 9.58 5.57 18.68
N GLN A 76 9.83 4.68 19.65
CA GLN A 76 10.44 5.08 20.94
C GLN A 76 11.85 5.66 20.72
N VAL A 77 12.65 5.04 19.85
CA VAL A 77 13.97 5.56 19.48
C VAL A 77 13.87 6.89 18.72
N ASP A 78 12.92 7.03 17.78
CA ASP A 78 12.72 8.31 17.08
C ASP A 78 12.26 9.44 18.01
N TYR A 79 11.41 9.10 18.97
CA TYR A 79 10.98 10.03 20.00
C TYR A 79 12.17 10.47 20.86
N LEU A 80 13.02 9.54 21.31
CA LEU A 80 14.22 9.84 22.07
C LEU A 80 15.23 10.67 21.27
N ARG A 81 15.41 10.41 19.97
CA ARG A 81 16.22 11.27 19.07
C ARG A 81 15.69 12.69 19.02
N THR A 82 14.37 12.83 18.92
CA THR A 82 13.72 14.15 18.95
C THR A 82 13.98 14.83 20.30
N CYS A 83 13.79 14.13 21.42
CA CYS A 83 14.14 14.66 22.74
C CYS A 83 15.61 15.07 22.81
N TYR A 84 16.55 14.25 22.32
CA TYR A 84 17.97 14.58 22.30
C TYR A 84 18.25 15.93 21.59
N GLN A 85 17.64 16.14 20.43
CA GLN A 85 17.76 17.40 19.70
C GLN A 85 17.20 18.59 20.50
N LEU A 86 16.03 18.43 21.12
CA LEU A 86 15.44 19.46 21.97
C LEU A 86 16.35 19.80 23.16
N LEU A 87 16.79 18.78 23.89
CA LEU A 87 17.66 18.91 25.06
C LEU A 87 18.97 19.61 24.69
N THR A 88 19.55 19.29 23.54
CA THR A 88 20.77 19.93 23.03
C THR A 88 20.59 21.43 22.89
N TRP A 89 19.54 21.88 22.19
CA TRP A 89 19.30 23.31 21.98
C TRP A 89 18.85 24.03 23.25
N PHE A 90 18.06 23.38 24.10
CA PHE A 90 17.60 23.97 25.36
C PHE A 90 18.76 24.15 26.33
N LYS A 91 19.68 23.19 26.44
CA LYS A 91 20.86 23.31 27.30
C LYS A 91 21.80 24.40 26.83
N ALA A 92 22.14 24.44 25.54
CA ALA A 92 22.95 25.51 24.96
C ALA A 92 22.37 26.91 25.27
N TYR A 93 21.05 27.07 25.20
CA TYR A 93 20.40 28.34 25.55
C TYR A 93 20.46 28.65 27.05
N ILE A 94 20.18 27.67 27.91
CA ILE A 94 20.19 27.83 29.38
C ILE A 94 21.60 28.14 29.90
N GLU A 95 22.62 27.57 29.26
CA GLU A 95 24.04 27.76 29.58
C GLU A 95 24.59 29.06 28.96
N GLY A 96 23.80 29.77 28.15
CA GLY A 96 24.16 31.05 27.56
C GLY A 96 25.04 30.96 26.32
N GLU A 97 25.21 29.76 25.75
CA GLU A 97 26.00 29.52 24.53
C GLU A 97 25.32 30.08 23.28
N ILE A 98 23.98 30.11 23.26
CA ILE A 98 23.19 30.65 22.15
C ILE A 98 22.13 31.65 22.63
N PRO A 99 21.76 32.66 21.80
CA PRO A 99 20.72 33.62 22.14
C PRO A 99 19.31 33.06 21.90
N ALA A 100 18.30 33.68 22.53
CA ALA A 100 16.89 33.29 22.37
C ALA A 100 16.36 33.37 20.93
N ARG A 101 17.01 34.16 20.06
CA ARG A 101 16.67 34.34 18.65
C ARG A 101 17.30 33.30 17.71
N HIS A 102 17.98 32.29 18.24
CA HIS A 102 18.65 31.28 17.42
C HIS A 102 17.62 30.40 16.69
N ASP A 103 17.70 30.29 15.36
CA ASP A 103 16.68 29.62 14.53
C ASP A 103 16.41 28.18 14.97
N LYS A 104 17.45 27.39 15.25
CA LYS A 104 17.29 26.00 15.72
C LYS A 104 16.65 25.89 17.11
N LEU A 105 16.83 26.90 17.96
CA LEU A 105 16.16 26.95 19.25
C LEU A 105 14.67 27.26 19.07
N ILE A 106 14.32 28.17 18.15
CA ILE A 106 12.93 28.49 17.81
C ILE A 106 12.23 27.27 17.20
N GLU A 107 12.91 26.57 16.30
CA GLU A 107 12.42 25.31 15.70
C GLU A 107 12.19 24.24 16.77
N ALA A 108 13.20 24.01 17.63
CA ALA A 108 13.10 23.07 18.75
C ALA A 108 11.97 23.44 19.72
N PHE A 109 11.83 24.72 20.07
CA PHE A 109 10.77 25.19 20.95
C PHE A 109 9.39 24.96 20.36
N THR A 110 9.21 25.28 19.07
CA THR A 110 7.96 25.02 18.35
C THR A 110 7.62 23.53 18.36
N HIS A 111 8.61 22.68 18.08
CA HIS A 111 8.43 21.24 18.07
C HIS A 111 8.05 20.70 19.45
N TYR A 112 8.77 21.11 20.51
CA TYR A 112 8.49 20.76 21.90
C TYR A 112 7.02 21.02 22.28
N LYS A 113 6.46 22.17 21.88
CA LYS A 113 5.07 22.54 22.17
C LYS A 113 4.03 21.59 21.56
N VAL A 114 4.35 20.97 20.42
CA VAL A 114 3.39 20.13 19.66
C VAL A 114 3.69 18.63 19.75
N MET A 115 4.75 18.20 20.44
CA MET A 115 5.08 16.78 20.57
C MET A 115 3.92 15.95 21.13
N ASN A 116 3.63 14.81 20.49
CA ASN A 116 2.66 13.85 21.00
C ASN A 116 3.28 13.01 22.12
N THR A 117 2.90 13.28 23.38
CA THR A 117 3.46 12.58 24.54
C THR A 117 2.72 11.29 24.89
N GLN A 118 1.56 11.02 24.28
CA GLN A 118 0.71 9.88 24.64
C GLN A 118 1.27 8.54 24.15
N LEU A 119 2.12 8.56 23.13
CA LEU A 119 2.67 7.37 22.48
C LEU A 119 4.06 6.98 23.01
N PHE A 120 4.67 7.81 23.86
CA PHE A 120 5.99 7.58 24.43
C PHE A 120 5.92 6.69 25.67
N GLN A 121 6.71 5.62 25.70
CA GLN A 121 6.70 4.57 26.74
C GLN A 121 8.10 4.18 27.19
N ALA A 122 9.02 5.12 27.37
CA ALA A 122 10.38 4.76 27.77
C ALA A 122 10.55 4.67 29.29
N SER A 123 9.76 3.82 29.97
CA SER A 123 9.93 3.58 31.42
C SER A 123 11.37 3.21 31.78
N ASP A 124 12.03 2.44 30.91
CA ASP A 124 13.32 1.82 31.17
C ASP A 124 14.51 2.64 30.66
N PHE A 125 14.26 3.80 30.05
CA PHE A 125 15.33 4.68 29.60
C PHE A 125 15.88 5.51 30.77
N LYS A 126 17.21 5.55 30.92
CA LYS A 126 17.90 6.19 32.06
C LYS A 126 17.43 7.62 32.36
N TYR A 127 17.13 8.41 31.32
CA TYR A 127 16.72 9.80 31.46
C TYR A 127 15.20 10.01 31.35
N SER A 128 14.41 8.94 31.45
CA SER A 128 12.95 8.98 31.29
C SER A 128 12.28 9.97 32.23
N HIS A 129 12.67 9.99 33.51
CA HIS A 129 12.14 10.93 34.50
C HIS A 129 12.40 12.39 34.10
N ALA A 130 13.62 12.73 33.69
CA ALA A 130 13.96 14.09 33.27
C ALA A 130 13.16 14.51 32.02
N ILE A 131 12.99 13.60 31.05
CA ILE A 131 12.16 13.84 29.87
C ILE A 131 10.69 14.03 30.27
N GLN A 132 10.14 13.18 31.12
CA GLN A 132 8.75 13.27 31.57
C GLN A 132 8.49 14.56 32.35
N SER A 133 9.38 14.91 33.29
CA SER A 133 9.32 16.19 34.03
C SER A 133 9.32 17.38 33.08
N MET A 134 10.24 17.39 32.10
CA MET A 134 10.31 18.42 31.06
C MET A 134 9.01 18.52 30.26
N LEU A 135 8.38 17.40 29.91
CA LEU A 135 7.14 17.38 29.13
C LEU A 135 5.92 17.77 29.98
N LEU A 136 5.89 17.48 31.28
CA LEU A 136 4.83 17.89 32.20
C LEU A 136 4.79 19.40 32.39
N GLN A 137 5.96 20.04 32.54
CA GLN A 137 6.08 21.49 32.68
C GLN A 137 5.75 22.26 31.39
N ARG A 138 5.59 21.58 30.25
CA ARG A 138 5.37 22.19 28.92
C ARG A 138 4.21 23.17 28.85
N GLY A 139 3.15 22.97 29.63
CA GLY A 139 2.01 23.90 29.69
C GLY A 139 2.40 25.27 30.23
N GLU A 140 3.35 25.30 31.16
CA GLU A 140 3.81 26.49 31.89
C GLU A 140 4.87 27.26 31.09
N ILE A 141 5.66 26.55 30.27
CA ILE A 141 6.66 27.14 29.38
C ILE A 141 5.98 27.79 28.16
N LYS A 142 5.59 29.07 28.30
CA LYS A 142 4.94 29.85 27.22
C LYS A 142 5.90 30.54 26.27
N THR A 143 7.14 30.79 26.70
CA THR A 143 8.16 31.52 25.93
C THR A 143 9.51 30.81 25.99
N ILE A 144 10.40 31.12 25.04
CA ILE A 144 11.79 30.63 25.06
C ILE A 144 12.51 31.05 26.35
N SER A 145 12.24 32.26 26.87
CA SER A 145 12.81 32.71 28.15
C SER A 145 12.42 31.81 29.34
N ALA A 146 11.21 31.24 29.33
CA ALA A 146 10.74 30.34 30.37
C ALA A 146 11.46 28.99 30.37
N LEU A 147 12.15 28.59 29.29
CA LEU A 147 12.95 27.34 29.26
C LEU A 147 13.97 27.25 30.39
N LYS A 148 14.43 28.38 30.95
CA LYS A 148 15.32 28.41 32.11
C LYS A 148 14.73 27.71 33.35
N GLN A 149 13.41 27.59 33.45
CA GLN A 149 12.73 26.85 34.53
C GLN A 149 13.05 25.35 34.48
N LEU A 150 13.31 24.81 33.28
CA LEU A 150 13.66 23.40 33.07
C LEU A 150 15.12 23.08 33.41
N ALA A 151 15.93 24.07 33.80
CA ALA A 151 17.35 23.90 34.06
C ALA A 151 17.69 22.78 35.06
N PRO A 152 16.96 22.59 36.18
CA PRO A 152 17.23 21.49 37.11
C PRO A 152 17.13 20.11 36.45
N ASP A 153 16.05 19.86 35.68
CA ASP A 153 15.84 18.60 34.98
C ASP A 153 16.87 18.40 33.87
N LEU A 154 17.09 19.44 33.05
CA LEU A 154 17.99 19.39 31.89
C LEU A 154 19.44 19.15 32.29
N ARG A 155 19.91 19.77 33.38
CA ARG A 155 21.30 19.60 33.86
C ARG A 155 21.60 18.17 34.32
N SER A 156 20.60 17.44 34.79
CA SER A 156 20.75 16.03 35.19
C SER A 156 21.01 15.07 34.01
N VAL A 157 20.76 15.52 32.77
CA VAL A 157 20.91 14.70 31.57
C VAL A 157 22.31 14.85 30.97
N ASP A 158 23.12 13.79 31.00
CA ASP A 158 24.36 13.75 30.22
C ASP A 158 24.04 13.48 28.75
N LEU A 159 24.25 14.50 27.89
CA LEU A 159 23.96 14.42 26.46
C LEU A 159 24.85 13.41 25.71
N LYS A 160 26.09 13.19 26.17
CA LYS A 160 26.98 12.20 25.53
C LYS A 160 26.49 10.79 25.82
N ASP A 161 26.16 10.49 27.07
CA ASP A 161 25.57 9.19 27.46
C ASP A 161 24.19 8.99 26.84
N PHE A 162 23.35 10.04 26.78
CA PHE A 162 22.04 9.98 26.13
C PHE A 162 22.19 9.56 24.67
N ARG A 163 23.04 10.24 23.90
CA ARG A 163 23.28 9.95 22.49
C ARG A 163 23.74 8.52 22.28
N ARG A 164 24.75 8.08 23.05
CA ARG A 164 25.29 6.72 22.97
C ARG A 164 24.20 5.66 23.18
N ARG A 165 23.33 5.84 24.19
CA ARG A 165 22.23 4.91 24.47
C ARG A 165 21.18 4.88 23.37
N VAL A 166 20.84 6.03 22.80
CA VAL A 166 19.92 6.09 21.66
C VAL A 166 20.50 5.40 20.44
N GLU A 167 21.80 5.56 20.18
CA GLU A 167 22.52 4.86 19.11
C GLU A 167 22.51 3.33 19.33
N GLU A 168 22.72 2.85 20.56
CA GLU A 168 22.61 1.42 20.91
C GLU A 168 21.19 0.86 20.70
N MET A 169 20.16 1.60 21.12
CA MET A 169 18.77 1.18 20.92
C MET A 169 18.42 1.13 19.43
N ASP A 170 18.88 2.09 18.63
CA ASP A 170 18.54 2.18 17.21
C ASP A 170 19.02 0.98 16.39
N GLN A 171 20.15 0.37 16.76
CA GLN A 171 20.73 -0.79 16.06
C GLN A 171 19.76 -1.97 15.92
N THR A 172 18.78 -2.08 16.82
CA THR A 172 17.79 -3.19 16.83
C THR A 172 16.34 -2.70 16.79
N ALA A 173 16.14 -1.38 16.69
CA ALA A 173 14.82 -0.78 16.81
C ALA A 173 14.01 -0.86 15.51
N ARG A 174 14.66 -1.00 14.37
CA ARG A 174 14.02 -1.02 13.06
C ARG A 174 13.70 -2.46 12.62
N PRO A 175 12.54 -2.69 11.99
CA PRO A 175 12.22 -3.99 11.41
C PRO A 175 13.17 -4.31 10.24
N VAL A 176 13.63 -5.56 10.17
CA VAL A 176 14.39 -6.09 9.04
C VAL A 176 13.41 -6.65 8.03
N VAL A 177 13.35 -6.05 6.83
CA VAL A 177 12.33 -6.35 5.81
C VAL A 177 12.31 -7.84 5.42
N GLU A 178 13.48 -8.48 5.31
CA GLU A 178 13.66 -9.89 4.99
C GLU A 178 12.87 -10.82 5.92
N GLU A 179 12.77 -10.49 7.21
CA GLU A 179 12.12 -11.35 8.20
C GLU A 179 10.59 -11.42 8.03
N TYR A 180 10.01 -10.49 7.26
CA TYR A 180 8.57 -10.41 6.98
C TYR A 180 8.22 -10.94 5.59
N ILE A 181 9.21 -11.25 4.76
CA ILE A 181 9.00 -11.78 3.41
C ILE A 181 8.94 -13.30 3.51
N ASN A 182 7.81 -13.87 3.12
CA ASN A 182 7.65 -15.32 3.02
C ASN A 182 7.60 -15.72 1.53
N TYR A 183 8.51 -16.57 1.07
CA TYR A 183 8.49 -17.07 -0.31
C TYR A 183 7.71 -18.38 -0.39
N ILE A 184 6.74 -18.48 -1.29
CA ILE A 184 5.95 -19.70 -1.48
C ILE A 184 6.47 -20.41 -2.73
N GLU A 185 7.28 -21.46 -2.54
CA GLU A 185 7.93 -22.20 -3.62
C GLU A 185 6.93 -22.75 -4.64
N GLU A 186 5.80 -23.30 -4.16
CA GLU A 186 4.74 -23.86 -5.01
C GLU A 186 4.24 -22.87 -6.06
N TYR A 187 4.11 -21.60 -5.67
CA TYR A 187 3.54 -20.55 -6.53
C TYR A 187 4.58 -19.63 -7.16
N GLY A 188 5.83 -19.66 -6.66
CA GLY A 188 6.96 -18.94 -7.24
C GLY A 188 6.98 -17.43 -6.95
N PHE A 189 6.27 -16.97 -5.92
CA PHE A 189 6.23 -15.57 -5.51
C PHE A 189 6.33 -15.40 -3.99
N SER A 190 6.70 -14.19 -3.57
CA SER A 190 6.72 -13.82 -2.17
C SER A 190 5.40 -13.25 -1.70
N ILE A 191 5.07 -13.45 -0.44
CA ILE A 191 3.98 -12.82 0.27
C ILE A 191 4.51 -12.06 1.48
N ILE A 192 3.88 -10.93 1.78
CA ILE A 192 3.96 -10.27 3.07
C ILE A 192 2.54 -9.98 3.54
N GLY A 193 2.21 -10.39 4.75
CA GLY A 193 0.81 -10.39 5.18
C GLY A 193 0.55 -11.29 6.38
N GLY A 194 -0.74 -11.58 6.60
CA GLY A 194 -1.39 -11.98 7.86
C GLY A 194 -0.73 -13.08 8.71
N GLU A 195 -1.12 -13.26 9.97
CA GLU A 195 -2.50 -13.23 10.46
C GLU A 195 -2.76 -12.10 11.48
N VAL A 196 -3.92 -11.44 11.39
CA VAL A 196 -4.46 -10.58 12.45
C VAL A 196 -5.94 -10.91 12.62
N PRO A 197 -6.26 -11.74 13.61
CA PRO A 197 -6.96 -11.16 14.73
C PRO A 197 -6.48 -11.70 16.10
N ILE A 198 -6.12 -10.79 17.01
CA ILE A 198 -6.60 -10.93 18.39
C ILE A 198 -7.81 -10.00 18.51
N LEU A 199 -8.99 -10.52 18.18
CA LEU A 199 -10.28 -9.96 18.58
C LEU A 199 -10.22 -9.63 20.09
N GLY A 200 -9.92 -8.38 20.46
CA GLY A 200 -10.01 -7.94 21.87
C GLY A 200 -9.00 -6.91 22.37
N LYS A 201 -7.80 -6.77 21.79
CA LYS A 201 -6.84 -5.78 22.32
C LYS A 201 -7.10 -4.39 21.72
N ARG A 202 -7.94 -3.58 22.39
CA ARG A 202 -8.20 -2.15 22.05
C ARG A 202 -6.92 -1.37 21.70
N GLY A 203 -5.79 -1.69 22.35
CA GLY A 203 -4.49 -1.07 22.11
C GLY A 203 -3.93 -1.28 20.70
N HIS A 204 -4.06 -2.47 20.10
CA HIS A 204 -3.50 -2.74 18.77
C HIS A 204 -4.30 -2.05 17.67
N ARG A 205 -5.64 -2.07 17.76
CA ARG A 205 -6.50 -1.29 16.85
C ARG A 205 -6.24 0.21 16.95
N LYS A 206 -5.97 0.72 18.16
CA LYS A 206 -5.56 2.10 18.35
C LYS A 206 -4.27 2.38 17.55
N ARG A 207 -3.23 1.55 17.74
CA ARG A 207 -1.93 1.69 17.04
C ARG A 207 -2.05 1.71 15.51
N ILE A 208 -2.81 0.80 14.91
CA ILE A 208 -2.99 0.78 13.44
C ILE A 208 -3.57 2.10 12.91
N ASN A 209 -4.36 2.82 13.72
CA ASN A 209 -4.98 4.08 13.32
C ASN A 209 -4.20 5.32 13.77
N GLU A 210 -3.07 5.18 14.48
CA GLU A 210 -2.24 6.33 14.87
C GLU A 210 -1.39 6.80 13.67
N PRO A 211 -1.48 8.08 13.26
CA PRO A 211 -0.75 8.61 12.11
C PRO A 211 0.77 8.38 12.17
N GLU A 212 1.38 8.46 13.34
CA GLU A 212 2.82 8.27 13.53
C GLU A 212 3.25 6.84 13.20
N PHE A 213 2.45 5.83 13.56
CA PHE A 213 2.75 4.44 13.24
C PHE A 213 2.43 4.11 11.79
N LEU A 214 1.37 4.71 11.22
CA LEU A 214 1.06 4.59 9.79
C LEU A 214 2.20 5.14 8.92
N LEU A 215 2.80 6.26 9.29
CA LEU A 215 3.96 6.81 8.59
C LEU A 215 5.15 5.83 8.58
N LEU A 216 5.46 5.22 9.72
CA LEU A 216 6.52 4.22 9.82
C LEU A 216 6.19 2.94 9.05
N PHE A 217 4.92 2.55 9.03
CA PHE A 217 4.44 1.43 8.23
C PHE A 217 4.60 1.69 6.73
N LEU A 218 4.28 2.89 6.25
CA LEU A 218 4.49 3.28 4.85
C LEU A 218 5.99 3.30 4.48
N ASP A 219 6.86 3.76 5.37
CA ASP A 219 8.31 3.71 5.15
C ASP A 219 8.82 2.27 5.05
N PHE A 220 8.31 1.37 5.90
CA PHE A 220 8.59 -0.06 5.81
C PHE A 220 8.12 -0.65 4.46
N LEU A 221 6.88 -0.36 4.05
CA LEU A 221 6.35 -0.81 2.75
C LEU A 221 7.19 -0.27 1.58
N ALA A 222 7.65 0.98 1.64
CA ALA A 222 8.56 1.52 0.63
C ALA A 222 9.88 0.73 0.55
N GLY A 223 10.38 0.23 1.69
CA GLY A 223 11.51 -0.69 1.75
C GLY A 223 11.21 -2.04 1.09
N VAL A 224 10.02 -2.60 1.33
CA VAL A 224 9.54 -3.82 0.66
C VAL A 224 9.49 -3.61 -0.85
N PHE A 225 8.83 -2.53 -1.32
CA PHE A 225 8.59 -2.32 -2.75
C PHE A 225 9.89 -2.21 -3.55
N LYS A 226 10.93 -1.57 -2.98
CA LYS A 226 12.25 -1.44 -3.62
C LYS A 226 12.94 -2.79 -3.88
N LYS A 227 12.57 -3.86 -3.18
CA LYS A 227 13.16 -5.21 -3.38
C LYS A 227 12.58 -5.96 -4.55
N PHE A 228 11.35 -5.64 -4.96
CA PHE A 228 10.62 -6.43 -5.94
C PHE A 228 10.47 -5.70 -7.27
N LYS A 229 10.52 -6.46 -8.38
CA LYS A 229 10.23 -5.90 -9.69
C LYS A 229 8.76 -5.54 -9.82
N TYR A 230 7.88 -6.37 -9.29
CA TYR A 230 6.43 -6.16 -9.25
C TYR A 230 5.90 -6.38 -7.84
N VAL A 231 4.96 -5.55 -7.43
CA VAL A 231 4.24 -5.69 -6.17
C VAL A 231 2.75 -5.66 -6.46
N VAL A 232 2.00 -6.64 -5.96
CA VAL A 232 0.54 -6.67 -6.03
C VAL A 232 0.00 -6.38 -4.64
N LEU A 233 -0.82 -5.34 -4.52
CA LEU A 233 -1.47 -4.94 -3.27
C LEU A 233 -2.91 -5.46 -3.27
N ASP A 234 -3.22 -6.34 -2.32
CA ASP A 234 -4.60 -6.68 -1.99
C ASP A 234 -5.14 -5.70 -0.97
N THR A 235 -6.24 -5.01 -1.29
CA THR A 235 -6.76 -3.91 -0.47
C THR A 235 -8.00 -4.33 0.32
N PRO A 236 -8.21 -3.76 1.52
CA PRO A 236 -9.41 -4.04 2.30
C PRO A 236 -10.68 -3.57 1.56
N ALA A 237 -11.84 -4.03 2.04
CA ALA A 237 -13.12 -3.45 1.63
C ALA A 237 -13.23 -1.96 2.01
N GLY A 238 -13.95 -1.17 1.21
CA GLY A 238 -14.14 0.26 1.45
C GLY A 238 -13.43 1.17 0.43
N GLY A 239 -12.88 0.62 -0.65
CA GLY A 239 -12.42 1.38 -1.81
C GLY A 239 -11.15 2.21 -1.54
N VAL A 240 -11.18 3.48 -1.99
CA VAL A 240 -10.02 4.35 -2.23
C VAL A 240 -9.49 5.03 -0.96
N ASN A 241 -10.30 5.13 0.08
CA ASN A 241 -9.92 5.84 1.31
C ASN A 241 -8.70 5.20 2.03
N HIS A 242 -8.44 3.92 1.78
CA HIS A 242 -7.27 3.21 2.29
C HIS A 242 -6.05 3.27 1.35
N LEU A 243 -6.24 3.77 0.12
CA LEU A 243 -5.20 3.93 -0.90
C LEU A 243 -4.55 5.30 -0.89
N SER A 244 -5.18 6.28 -0.23
CA SER A 244 -4.76 7.69 -0.23
C SER A 244 -3.26 7.85 -0.01
N SER A 245 -2.76 7.29 1.09
CA SER A 245 -1.35 7.39 1.44
C SER A 245 -0.42 6.50 0.61
N LEU A 246 -0.97 5.54 -0.14
CA LEU A 246 -0.24 4.70 -1.11
C LEU A 246 -0.34 5.23 -2.55
N MET A 247 -1.16 6.26 -2.80
CA MET A 247 -1.35 6.82 -4.14
C MET A 247 -0.02 7.20 -4.78
N ASN A 248 0.91 7.73 -3.99
CA ASN A 248 2.23 8.18 -4.44
C ASN A 248 3.16 7.06 -4.92
N VAL A 249 2.86 5.81 -4.57
CA VAL A 249 3.72 4.65 -4.87
C VAL A 249 3.04 3.64 -5.80
N ILE A 250 1.73 3.75 -6.02
CA ILE A 250 0.97 2.90 -6.95
C ILE A 250 1.18 3.36 -8.38
N ASP A 251 1.54 2.44 -9.27
CA ASP A 251 1.71 2.70 -10.71
C ASP A 251 0.45 2.32 -11.50
N GLN A 252 -0.26 1.27 -11.04
CA GLN A 252 -1.45 0.76 -11.71
C GLN A 252 -2.56 0.38 -10.72
N VAL A 253 -3.79 0.75 -11.07
CA VAL A 253 -5.01 0.46 -10.29
C VAL A 253 -5.92 -0.42 -11.13
N LEU A 254 -6.27 -1.60 -10.61
CA LEU A 254 -7.20 -2.53 -11.21
C LEU A 254 -8.52 -2.52 -10.45
N PHE A 255 -9.55 -1.94 -11.06
CA PHE A 255 -10.91 -1.92 -10.55
C PHE A 255 -11.61 -3.25 -10.86
N VAL A 256 -12.00 -3.96 -9.81
CA VAL A 256 -12.83 -5.15 -9.90
C VAL A 256 -14.29 -4.72 -10.07
N PHE A 257 -14.83 -4.93 -11.26
CA PHE A 257 -16.24 -4.69 -11.57
C PHE A 257 -17.04 -5.96 -11.37
N ASP A 258 -17.81 -6.04 -10.29
CA ASP A 258 -18.67 -7.19 -10.00
C ASP A 258 -19.96 -7.10 -10.82
N LEU A 259 -20.11 -8.00 -11.79
CA LEU A 259 -21.26 -8.05 -12.71
C LEU A 259 -22.40 -8.95 -12.22
N SER A 260 -22.37 -9.41 -10.97
CA SER A 260 -23.38 -10.34 -10.43
C SER A 260 -24.80 -9.75 -10.36
N ASN A 261 -24.94 -8.42 -10.26
CA ASN A 261 -26.21 -7.70 -10.31
C ASN A 261 -25.97 -6.19 -10.46
N THR A 262 -27.03 -5.45 -10.80
CA THR A 262 -26.97 -3.99 -11.02
C THR A 262 -26.48 -3.21 -9.79
N ILE A 263 -26.79 -3.64 -8.56
CA ILE A 263 -26.33 -2.97 -7.34
C ILE A 263 -24.80 -3.10 -7.19
N ALA A 264 -24.26 -4.28 -7.54
CA ALA A 264 -22.82 -4.53 -7.54
C ALA A 264 -22.09 -3.74 -8.63
N VAL A 265 -22.70 -3.61 -9.81
CA VAL A 265 -22.20 -2.74 -10.89
C VAL A 265 -22.15 -1.28 -10.45
N ASN A 266 -23.25 -0.75 -9.88
CA ASN A 266 -23.29 0.62 -9.37
C ASN A 266 -22.20 0.87 -8.33
N GLY A 267 -22.03 -0.05 -7.37
CA GLY A 267 -20.94 0.05 -6.41
C GLY A 267 -19.57 0.10 -7.10
N SER A 268 -19.36 -0.69 -8.15
CA SER A 268 -18.09 -0.72 -8.88
C SER A 268 -17.80 0.61 -9.59
N ILE A 269 -18.86 1.23 -10.16
CA ILE A 269 -18.81 2.58 -10.73
C ILE A 269 -18.48 3.61 -9.64
N ASP A 270 -19.15 3.56 -8.48
CA ASP A 270 -18.90 4.46 -7.35
C ASP A 270 -17.45 4.37 -6.86
N ALA A 271 -16.86 3.17 -6.83
CA ALA A 271 -15.45 2.99 -6.45
C ALA A 271 -14.49 3.63 -7.46
N LEU A 272 -14.78 3.51 -8.76
CA LEU A 272 -14.00 4.16 -9.81
C LEU A 272 -14.14 5.69 -9.73
N HIS A 273 -15.36 6.19 -9.53
CA HIS A 273 -15.61 7.62 -9.36
C HIS A 273 -14.88 8.19 -8.13
N SER A 274 -15.04 7.54 -6.98
CA SER A 274 -14.33 7.93 -5.75
C SER A 274 -12.81 7.97 -5.95
N PHE A 275 -12.29 7.09 -6.81
CA PHE A 275 -10.86 7.09 -7.13
C PHE A 275 -10.48 8.31 -7.96
N ILE A 276 -11.26 8.61 -9.00
CA ILE A 276 -11.04 9.78 -9.84
C ILE A 276 -11.09 11.06 -9.01
N ASP A 277 -12.11 11.22 -8.17
CA ASP A 277 -12.26 12.40 -7.30
C ASP A 277 -11.04 12.60 -6.40
N TYR A 278 -10.68 11.54 -5.66
CA TYR A 278 -9.52 11.60 -4.77
C TYR A 278 -8.21 11.83 -5.54
N TYR A 279 -8.06 11.21 -6.72
CA TYR A 279 -6.89 11.40 -7.58
C TYR A 279 -6.77 12.86 -8.06
N GLU A 280 -7.86 13.49 -8.47
CA GLU A 280 -7.90 14.89 -8.92
C GLU A 280 -7.66 15.87 -7.78
N GLU A 281 -8.31 15.65 -6.64
CA GLU A 281 -8.14 16.45 -5.42
C GLU A 281 -6.68 16.39 -4.96
N PHE A 282 -6.11 15.18 -4.85
CA PHE A 282 -4.72 14.98 -4.47
C PHE A 282 -3.75 15.70 -5.42
N GLN A 283 -3.97 15.61 -6.73
CA GLN A 283 -3.15 16.33 -7.72
C GLN A 283 -3.22 17.85 -7.54
N SER A 284 -4.43 18.38 -7.38
CA SER A 284 -4.67 19.80 -7.12
C SER A 284 -3.94 20.25 -5.86
N ASP A 285 -4.09 19.52 -4.77
CA ASP A 285 -3.53 19.89 -3.47
C ASP A 285 -2.02 19.75 -3.43
N TYR A 286 -1.48 18.73 -4.09
CA TYR A 286 -0.03 18.60 -4.25
C TYR A 286 0.54 19.78 -5.06
N ALA A 287 -0.10 20.16 -6.17
CA ALA A 287 0.35 21.28 -7.00
C ALA A 287 0.30 22.63 -6.25
N LYS A 288 -0.71 22.83 -5.41
CA LYS A 288 -0.88 24.04 -4.58
C LYS A 288 -0.06 24.03 -3.29
N GLY A 289 0.53 22.90 -2.91
CA GLY A 289 1.22 22.73 -1.62
C GLY A 289 0.26 22.70 -0.42
N THR A 290 -1.01 22.36 -0.65
CA THR A 290 -2.09 22.34 0.34
C THR A 290 -2.37 20.96 0.91
N LEU A 291 -1.55 19.94 0.61
CA LEU A 291 -1.67 18.63 1.27
C LEU A 291 -1.64 18.78 2.79
N HIS A 292 -2.41 17.95 3.49
CA HIS A 292 -2.54 17.95 4.94
C HIS A 292 -2.35 16.55 5.54
N GLY A 293 -2.22 16.50 6.87
CA GLY A 293 -2.17 15.24 7.62
C GLY A 293 -1.10 14.25 7.15
N LEU A 294 -1.51 12.97 7.06
CA LEU A 294 -0.66 11.85 6.69
C LEU A 294 -0.08 11.99 5.28
N ASP A 295 -0.88 12.50 4.33
CA ASP A 295 -0.49 12.67 2.94
C ASP A 295 0.65 13.70 2.80
N ARG A 296 0.53 14.86 3.47
CA ARG A 296 1.63 15.84 3.51
C ARG A 296 2.90 15.26 4.11
N ALA A 297 2.77 14.57 5.23
CA ALA A 297 3.91 14.01 5.95
C ALA A 297 4.64 12.95 5.12
N HIS A 298 3.90 12.05 4.47
CA HIS A 298 4.48 11.01 3.62
C HIS A 298 5.08 11.61 2.34
N VAL A 299 4.39 12.52 1.67
CA VAL A 299 4.90 13.21 0.47
C VAL A 299 6.19 13.96 0.76
N ASN A 300 6.29 14.67 1.88
CA ASN A 300 7.53 15.36 2.26
C ASN A 300 8.70 14.39 2.40
N ARG A 301 8.47 13.19 2.97
CA ARG A 301 9.49 12.15 3.07
C ARG A 301 9.89 11.62 1.69
N LEU A 302 8.92 11.38 0.81
CA LEU A 302 9.20 10.92 -0.56
C LEU A 302 9.97 11.96 -1.37
N VAL A 303 9.59 13.24 -1.29
CA VAL A 303 10.29 14.35 -1.97
C VAL A 303 11.72 14.48 -1.46
N ALA A 304 11.96 14.34 -0.15
CA ALA A 304 13.31 14.35 0.40
C ALA A 304 14.18 13.19 -0.10
N GLN A 305 13.58 12.03 -0.44
CA GLN A 305 14.31 10.86 -0.94
C GLN A 305 14.50 10.84 -2.45
N LYS A 306 13.50 11.28 -3.23
CA LYS A 306 13.44 11.10 -4.69
C LYS A 306 13.40 12.41 -5.48
N GLY A 307 13.24 13.55 -4.82
CA GLY A 307 12.98 14.82 -5.49
C GLY A 307 11.51 15.03 -5.87
N LYS A 308 11.17 16.28 -6.24
CA LYS A 308 9.79 16.73 -6.46
C LYS A 308 9.23 16.33 -7.84
N SER A 309 10.06 16.38 -8.89
CA SER A 309 9.66 16.08 -10.27
C SER A 309 9.16 14.65 -10.44
N ASP A 310 9.88 13.70 -9.85
CA ASP A 310 9.65 12.27 -10.03
C ASP A 310 8.31 11.84 -9.42
N LEU A 311 7.89 12.52 -8.34
CA LEU A 311 6.61 12.26 -7.71
C LEU A 311 5.44 12.74 -8.57
N TYR A 312 5.54 13.92 -9.19
CA TYR A 312 4.47 14.47 -10.03
C TYR A 312 4.20 13.59 -11.26
N GLU A 313 5.26 13.14 -11.94
CA GLU A 313 5.12 12.24 -13.09
C GLU A 313 4.50 10.90 -12.69
N SER A 314 4.95 10.30 -11.58
CA SER A 314 4.35 9.05 -11.03
C SER A 314 2.85 9.20 -10.74
N ILE A 315 2.42 10.38 -10.28
CA ILE A 315 0.99 10.63 -10.06
C ILE A 315 0.27 10.77 -11.40
N LYS A 316 0.83 11.48 -12.38
CA LYS A 316 0.17 11.71 -13.68
C LYS A 316 0.07 10.46 -14.55
N SER A 317 1.05 9.58 -14.50
CA SER A 317 1.18 8.41 -15.37
C SER A 317 0.44 7.16 -14.88
N LYS A 318 -0.41 7.28 -13.84
CA LYS A 318 -1.12 6.12 -13.28
C LYS A 318 -2.01 5.44 -14.30
N LYS A 319 -1.85 4.13 -14.40
CA LYS A 319 -2.67 3.26 -15.26
C LYS A 319 -3.95 2.88 -14.52
N MET A 320 -5.09 3.10 -15.16
CA MET A 320 -6.40 2.70 -14.63
C MET A 320 -6.92 1.53 -15.48
N GLY A 321 -7.20 0.39 -14.85
CA GLY A 321 -7.65 -0.82 -15.51
C GLY A 321 -8.94 -1.35 -14.91
N ILE A 322 -9.82 -1.92 -15.73
CA ILE A 322 -11.03 -2.62 -15.30
C ILE A 322 -10.84 -4.12 -15.53
N VAL A 323 -11.19 -4.91 -14.51
CA VAL A 323 -11.37 -6.35 -14.62
C VAL A 323 -12.83 -6.66 -14.31
N PHE A 324 -13.57 -7.16 -15.30
CA PHE A 324 -14.93 -7.62 -15.07
C PHE A 324 -14.91 -8.96 -14.33
N ASN A 325 -15.67 -9.09 -13.26
CA ASN A 325 -15.72 -10.29 -12.44
C ASN A 325 -17.14 -10.82 -12.34
N ARG A 326 -17.27 -12.16 -12.19
CA ARG A 326 -18.53 -12.88 -12.03
C ARG A 326 -19.52 -12.71 -13.18
N ASN A 327 -19.02 -12.41 -14.37
CA ASN A 327 -19.87 -12.30 -15.55
C ASN A 327 -20.41 -13.68 -15.98
N GLN A 328 -21.66 -13.73 -16.41
CA GLN A 328 -22.33 -14.91 -16.96
C GLN A 328 -22.45 -14.82 -18.48
N GLY A 329 -22.49 -13.60 -19.03
CA GLY A 329 -22.67 -13.37 -20.46
C GLY A 329 -22.06 -12.07 -20.96
N LYS A 330 -22.14 -11.85 -22.27
CA LYS A 330 -21.64 -10.61 -22.92
C LYS A 330 -22.54 -9.41 -22.63
N GLU A 331 -23.85 -9.66 -22.46
CA GLU A 331 -24.85 -8.61 -22.24
C GLU A 331 -24.60 -7.82 -20.95
N GLU A 332 -24.18 -8.51 -19.88
CA GLU A 332 -23.82 -7.88 -18.61
C GLU A 332 -22.64 -6.92 -18.75
N ILE A 333 -21.64 -7.29 -19.57
CA ILE A 333 -20.47 -6.46 -19.84
C ILE A 333 -20.89 -5.21 -20.61
N THR A 334 -21.68 -5.36 -21.68
CA THR A 334 -22.17 -4.22 -22.47
C THR A 334 -23.08 -3.30 -21.65
N GLY A 335 -23.92 -3.87 -20.77
CA GLY A 335 -24.76 -3.11 -19.85
C GLY A 335 -23.91 -2.30 -18.87
N ALA A 336 -22.91 -2.91 -18.25
CA ALA A 336 -22.01 -2.23 -17.33
C ALA A 336 -21.18 -1.14 -18.01
N LEU A 337 -20.68 -1.39 -19.24
CA LEU A 337 -19.98 -0.38 -20.04
C LEU A 337 -20.88 0.82 -20.35
N LYS A 338 -22.10 0.57 -20.80
CA LYS A 338 -23.09 1.63 -21.06
C LYS A 338 -23.34 2.47 -19.81
N MET A 339 -23.65 1.83 -18.68
CA MET A 339 -23.88 2.53 -17.41
C MET A 339 -22.68 3.36 -16.98
N LEU A 340 -21.46 2.82 -17.08
CA LEU A 340 -20.24 3.55 -16.71
C LEU A 340 -19.99 4.75 -17.63
N ARG A 341 -20.19 4.61 -18.94
CA ARG A 341 -20.01 5.71 -19.89
C ARG A 341 -21.04 6.81 -19.65
N GLU A 342 -22.31 6.46 -19.53
CA GLU A 342 -23.39 7.41 -19.24
C GLU A 342 -23.13 8.13 -17.91
N TYR A 343 -22.73 7.39 -16.87
CA TYR A 343 -22.41 7.99 -15.58
C TYR A 343 -21.25 8.99 -15.67
N LEU A 344 -20.13 8.61 -16.29
CA LEU A 344 -19.00 9.54 -16.45
C LEU A 344 -19.34 10.72 -17.35
N ASP A 345 -20.26 10.56 -18.31
CA ASP A 345 -20.73 11.65 -19.17
C ASP A 345 -21.56 12.66 -18.36
N THR A 346 -22.44 12.18 -17.46
CA THR A 346 -23.18 13.07 -16.54
C THR A 346 -22.30 13.88 -15.59
N LEU A 347 -21.04 13.44 -15.40
CA LEU A 347 -20.04 14.14 -14.58
C LEU A 347 -19.06 14.98 -15.41
N ASP A 348 -19.25 15.10 -16.73
CA ASP A 348 -18.30 15.71 -17.68
C ASP A 348 -16.89 15.07 -17.66
N LYS A 349 -16.77 13.86 -17.12
CA LYS A 349 -15.51 13.12 -16.94
C LYS A 349 -15.25 12.11 -18.04
N TYR A 350 -16.27 11.75 -18.84
CA TYR A 350 -16.13 10.71 -19.86
C TYR A 350 -15.01 11.04 -20.87
N HIS A 351 -15.03 12.23 -21.48
CA HIS A 351 -14.03 12.62 -22.47
C HIS A 351 -12.60 12.68 -21.91
N GLN A 352 -12.45 13.05 -20.63
CA GLN A 352 -11.18 13.13 -19.93
C GLN A 352 -10.59 11.74 -19.61
N TYR A 353 -11.44 10.77 -19.26
CA TYR A 353 -11.00 9.47 -18.74
C TYR A 353 -11.18 8.28 -19.67
N LYS A 354 -12.01 8.37 -20.71
CA LYS A 354 -12.33 7.21 -21.57
C LYS A 354 -11.12 6.52 -22.19
N ASN A 355 -10.06 7.26 -22.52
CA ASN A 355 -8.83 6.72 -23.08
C ASN A 355 -7.81 6.32 -21.99
N ARG A 356 -8.01 6.75 -20.74
CA ARG A 356 -7.15 6.44 -19.60
C ARG A 356 -7.57 5.17 -18.88
N ILE A 357 -8.85 4.83 -18.94
CA ILE A 357 -9.43 3.62 -18.36
C ILE A 357 -9.33 2.49 -19.38
N GLN A 358 -8.52 1.49 -19.08
CA GLN A 358 -8.24 0.33 -19.93
C GLN A 358 -9.07 -0.88 -19.48
N ILE A 359 -9.54 -1.69 -20.42
CA ILE A 359 -10.21 -2.96 -20.13
C ILE A 359 -9.15 -4.06 -20.12
N VAL A 360 -8.79 -4.52 -18.93
CA VAL A 360 -7.65 -5.42 -18.72
C VAL A 360 -8.03 -6.87 -18.95
N GLY A 361 -9.22 -7.29 -18.51
CA GLY A 361 -9.68 -8.65 -18.69
C GLY A 361 -11.04 -8.94 -18.05
N MET A 362 -11.42 -10.22 -18.03
CA MET A 362 -12.62 -10.67 -17.35
C MET A 362 -12.45 -12.06 -16.73
N ILE A 363 -13.17 -12.30 -15.63
CA ILE A 363 -13.28 -13.59 -14.97
C ILE A 363 -14.76 -13.97 -14.85
N PRO A 364 -15.20 -15.06 -15.51
CA PRO A 364 -16.58 -15.49 -15.47
C PRO A 364 -16.96 -16.05 -14.11
N ASN A 365 -18.26 -16.10 -13.83
CA ASN A 365 -18.75 -16.91 -12.72
C ASN A 365 -18.45 -18.39 -13.00
N HIS A 366 -17.61 -19.01 -12.16
CA HIS A 366 -17.09 -20.35 -12.42
C HIS A 366 -17.00 -21.18 -11.14
N LYS A 367 -17.53 -22.42 -11.17
CA LYS A 367 -17.60 -23.30 -10.00
C LYS A 367 -16.23 -23.63 -9.40
N VAL A 368 -15.19 -23.77 -10.24
CA VAL A 368 -13.82 -24.05 -9.78
C VAL A 368 -13.33 -22.98 -8.82
N ILE A 369 -13.67 -21.70 -9.04
CA ILE A 369 -13.26 -20.60 -8.15
C ILE A 369 -13.82 -20.82 -6.73
N ASN A 370 -15.07 -21.24 -6.61
CA ASN A 370 -15.68 -21.53 -5.32
C ASN A 370 -15.02 -22.76 -4.65
N ILE A 371 -14.72 -23.80 -5.42
CA ILE A 371 -14.06 -25.00 -4.92
C ILE A 371 -12.66 -24.68 -4.39
N THR A 372 -11.87 -23.90 -5.13
CA THR A 372 -10.49 -23.56 -4.76
C THR A 372 -10.45 -22.61 -3.58
N ASN A 373 -11.35 -21.62 -3.52
CA ASN A 373 -11.48 -20.74 -2.36
C ASN A 373 -11.83 -21.54 -1.09
N ASN A 374 -12.75 -22.51 -1.16
CA ASN A 374 -13.11 -23.36 -0.03
C ASN A 374 -11.98 -24.32 0.39
N ARG A 375 -11.04 -24.62 -0.51
CA ARG A 375 -9.91 -25.51 -0.27
C ARG A 375 -8.63 -24.77 0.15
N GLY A 376 -8.65 -23.43 0.22
CA GLY A 376 -7.43 -22.66 0.49
C GLY A 376 -6.38 -22.86 -0.61
N THR A 377 -6.79 -22.71 -1.87
CA THR A 377 -5.85 -22.75 -3.02
C THR A 377 -6.28 -21.75 -4.09
N LEU A 378 -5.34 -21.38 -4.95
CA LEU A 378 -5.61 -20.61 -6.16
C LEU A 378 -6.23 -21.49 -7.26
N PHE A 379 -6.98 -20.89 -8.20
CA PHE A 379 -7.57 -21.61 -9.33
C PHE A 379 -6.67 -21.61 -10.56
N TYR A 380 -5.65 -20.77 -10.58
CA TYR A 380 -4.70 -20.70 -11.68
C TYR A 380 -3.94 -22.04 -11.80
N ASN A 381 -3.86 -22.58 -13.01
CA ASN A 381 -3.46 -23.96 -13.35
C ASN A 381 -4.44 -25.09 -12.94
N MET A 382 -5.54 -24.80 -12.24
CA MET A 382 -6.57 -25.81 -11.92
C MET A 382 -7.64 -25.91 -13.01
N ASP A 383 -7.84 -24.84 -13.78
CA ASP A 383 -8.72 -24.81 -14.95
C ASP A 383 -8.05 -24.03 -16.07
N ILE A 384 -7.98 -24.61 -17.28
CA ILE A 384 -7.29 -24.01 -18.43
C ILE A 384 -7.98 -22.71 -18.85
N SER A 385 -9.31 -22.69 -18.89
CA SER A 385 -10.06 -21.51 -19.34
C SER A 385 -9.87 -20.33 -18.40
N LEU A 386 -9.88 -20.57 -17.08
CA LEU A 386 -9.61 -19.55 -16.08
C LEU A 386 -8.14 -19.12 -16.08
N SER A 387 -7.22 -20.04 -16.33
CA SER A 387 -5.79 -19.73 -16.44
C SER A 387 -5.52 -18.81 -17.63
N ASP A 388 -6.13 -19.08 -18.78
CA ASP A 388 -6.02 -18.22 -19.97
C ASP A 388 -6.57 -16.81 -19.70
N ARG A 389 -7.64 -16.68 -18.90
CA ARG A 389 -8.15 -15.37 -18.47
C ARG A 389 -7.14 -14.61 -17.61
N MET A 390 -6.51 -15.29 -16.67
CA MET A 390 -5.49 -14.66 -15.82
C MET A 390 -4.23 -14.31 -16.63
N ASP A 391 -3.85 -15.12 -17.60
CA ASP A 391 -2.75 -14.82 -18.52
C ASP A 391 -3.04 -13.57 -19.37
N GLN A 392 -4.31 -13.37 -19.78
CA GLN A 392 -4.73 -12.14 -20.43
C GLN A 392 -4.61 -10.93 -19.49
N ILE A 393 -5.07 -11.04 -18.24
CA ILE A 393 -4.94 -9.98 -17.23
C ILE A 393 -3.45 -9.64 -16.99
N ALA A 394 -2.60 -10.65 -16.81
CA ALA A 394 -1.17 -10.48 -16.63
C ALA A 394 -0.51 -9.78 -17.82
N LYS A 395 -0.88 -10.15 -19.06
CA LYS A 395 -0.41 -9.45 -20.27
C LYS A 395 -0.86 -8.00 -20.30
N GLY A 396 -2.11 -7.72 -19.93
CA GLY A 396 -2.62 -6.35 -19.85
C GLY A 396 -1.84 -5.49 -18.85
N ILE A 397 -1.52 -6.04 -17.68
CA ILE A 397 -0.68 -5.38 -16.65
C ILE A 397 0.73 -5.09 -17.17
N LEU A 398 1.36 -6.09 -17.80
CA LEU A 398 2.73 -5.97 -18.31
C LEU A 398 2.83 -5.07 -19.56
N SER A 399 1.72 -4.77 -20.22
CA SER A 399 1.71 -3.94 -21.42
C SER A 399 1.92 -2.45 -21.11
N GLU A 400 2.57 -1.73 -22.03
CA GLU A 400 2.65 -0.26 -22.01
C GLU A 400 1.35 0.39 -22.56
N ASN A 401 0.18 -0.12 -22.15
CA ASN A 401 -1.16 0.31 -22.57
C ASN A 401 -1.52 0.08 -24.06
N GLY A 402 -0.59 -0.38 -24.90
CA GLY A 402 -0.83 -0.56 -26.34
C GLY A 402 -1.67 -1.78 -26.74
N THR A 403 -1.98 -2.69 -25.80
CA THR A 403 -2.65 -3.97 -26.12
C THR A 403 -4.06 -4.11 -25.60
N CYS A 404 -4.46 -3.28 -24.63
CA CYS A 404 -5.81 -3.31 -24.06
C CYS A 404 -6.69 -2.28 -24.77
N PRO A 405 -7.97 -2.57 -25.03
CA PRO A 405 -8.91 -1.55 -25.45
C PRO A 405 -9.23 -0.64 -24.26
N SER A 406 -9.50 0.61 -24.55
CA SER A 406 -9.95 1.62 -23.61
C SER A 406 -11.47 1.62 -23.45
N LEU A 407 -11.97 2.30 -22.41
CA LEU A 407 -13.41 2.54 -22.23
C LEU A 407 -14.03 3.30 -23.41
N GLY A 408 -13.23 4.11 -24.10
CA GLY A 408 -13.64 4.87 -25.29
C GLY A 408 -13.83 4.03 -26.55
N ASP A 409 -13.31 2.80 -26.58
CA ASP A 409 -13.47 1.88 -27.71
C ASP A 409 -14.88 1.29 -27.76
N GLY A 410 -15.30 0.90 -28.97
CA GLY A 410 -16.63 0.31 -29.17
C GLY A 410 -16.78 -1.06 -28.51
N ASP A 411 -18.00 -1.39 -28.09
CA ASP A 411 -18.30 -2.65 -27.37
C ASP A 411 -17.83 -3.89 -28.10
N LYS A 412 -17.93 -3.91 -29.44
CA LYS A 412 -17.43 -5.01 -30.26
C LYS A 412 -15.92 -5.22 -30.06
N VAL A 413 -15.13 -4.14 -30.08
CA VAL A 413 -13.68 -4.21 -29.90
C VAL A 413 -13.34 -4.74 -28.51
N ILE A 414 -14.01 -4.23 -27.48
CA ILE A 414 -13.82 -4.67 -26.09
C ILE A 414 -14.20 -6.15 -25.95
N LEU A 415 -15.36 -6.56 -26.46
CA LEU A 415 -15.81 -7.95 -26.40
C LEU A 415 -14.91 -8.89 -27.20
N ASP A 416 -14.42 -8.47 -28.37
CA ASP A 416 -13.50 -9.29 -29.19
C ASP A 416 -12.17 -9.47 -28.45
N TYR A 417 -11.62 -8.43 -27.84
CA TYR A 417 -10.46 -8.53 -26.95
C TYR A 417 -10.73 -9.48 -25.78
N LEU A 418 -11.82 -9.28 -25.04
CA LEU A 418 -12.19 -10.13 -23.91
C LEU A 418 -12.47 -11.58 -24.34
N ASN A 419 -12.80 -11.85 -25.60
CA ASN A 419 -13.00 -13.21 -26.12
C ASN A 419 -11.80 -13.75 -26.92
N SER A 420 -10.72 -12.99 -27.05
CA SER A 420 -9.53 -13.39 -27.82
C SER A 420 -8.74 -14.49 -27.09
N PHE A 421 -9.29 -15.70 -27.11
CA PHE A 421 -8.59 -16.89 -26.64
C PHE A 421 -7.57 -17.32 -27.70
N LYS A 422 -6.29 -17.31 -27.33
CA LYS A 422 -5.32 -18.17 -28.03
C LYS A 422 -5.39 -19.54 -27.34
N LYS A 423 -5.99 -20.53 -28.01
CA LYS A 423 -5.66 -21.93 -27.71
C LYS A 423 -4.13 -22.03 -27.67
N PRO A 424 -3.53 -22.63 -26.63
CA PRO A 424 -2.11 -22.94 -26.66
C PRO A 424 -1.82 -23.69 -27.96
N GLN A 425 -0.85 -23.22 -28.74
CA GLN A 425 -0.35 -23.86 -29.96
C GLN A 425 0.43 -25.16 -29.63
N LEU A 426 -0.15 -26.02 -28.80
CA LEU A 426 0.45 -27.27 -28.33
C LEU A 426 -0.09 -28.52 -29.06
N ILE A 427 -1.10 -28.37 -29.92
CA ILE A 427 -1.66 -29.51 -30.68
C ILE A 427 -1.21 -29.52 -32.16
N ASP A 428 -0.87 -28.37 -32.76
CA ASP A 428 -0.38 -28.34 -34.15
C ASP A 428 1.06 -28.88 -34.34
N LYS A 429 1.82 -29.05 -33.26
CA LYS A 429 3.16 -29.69 -33.31
C LYS A 429 3.13 -31.21 -33.13
N LEU A 430 2.06 -31.80 -32.58
CA LEU A 430 1.94 -33.25 -32.45
C LEU A 430 1.40 -33.90 -33.73
N GLY A 431 0.56 -33.19 -34.49
CA GLY A 431 0.06 -33.67 -35.79
C GLY A 431 1.14 -33.80 -36.88
N LYS A 432 2.27 -33.08 -36.76
CA LYS A 432 3.40 -33.13 -37.71
C LYS A 432 4.47 -34.16 -37.37
N ILE A 433 4.46 -34.73 -36.16
CA ILE A 433 5.40 -35.80 -35.77
C ILE A 433 4.79 -37.19 -36.01
N ALA A 434 3.45 -37.29 -36.03
CA ALA A 434 2.75 -38.55 -36.33
C ALA A 434 2.62 -38.87 -37.84
N SER A 435 2.88 -37.92 -38.75
CA SER A 435 2.80 -38.14 -40.21
C SER A 435 4.16 -38.46 -40.88
N ASN A 436 5.24 -38.58 -40.10
CA ASN A 436 6.56 -39.00 -40.58
C ASN A 436 6.95 -40.43 -40.15
N PHE A 437 5.99 -41.20 -39.63
CA PHE A 437 6.13 -42.62 -39.28
C PHE A 437 4.98 -43.46 -39.84
N SER A 438 4.61 -43.23 -41.10
CA SER A 438 3.74 -44.12 -41.87
C SER A 438 4.39 -44.46 -43.21
#